data_AF-J9EA99-F1
#
_entry.id   AF-J9EA99-F1
#
_cell.length_a   1.000
_cell.length_b   1.000
_cell.length_c   1.000
_cell.angle_alpha   90.00
_cell.angle_beta   90.00
_cell.angle_gamma   90.00
#
_symmetry.space_group_name_H-M   'P 1'
#
loop_
_entity.id
_entity.type
_entity.pdbx_description
1 polymer ?
#
loop_
_entity_poly.entity_id
_entity_poly.type
_entity_poly.pdbx_seq_one_letter_code
_entity_poly.pdbx_strand_id
1 'polypeptide(L)'
;MDRWLLRGKLWADWTFRGINLGLYEFSTDLARSDWRLIHKHEEDEFIKCDSPMKPIEYPKTMPLPPYLRAVCENGDVVRMEEKRIDLDLCLDPQFGMIKHLFKKVETVHGNSIYDETRPEIWLDLYGDEMPTKVEAWTVGPAELRPHFDNSVPTPCPPELDNMSLPEFKFDFSELESTNDVVDSENSDKIKYS
;
A
#
# COMPACT_ATOMS: atom_id res chain seq x y z
N MET A 1 7.04 -9.45 -39.14
CA MET A 1 7.13 -8.14 -38.45
C MET A 1 8.41 -7.46 -38.91
N ASP A 2 8.32 -6.22 -39.35
CA ASP A 2 9.47 -5.47 -39.86
C ASP A 2 10.45 -5.16 -38.72
N ARG A 3 11.74 -5.39 -38.94
CA ARG A 3 12.78 -5.42 -37.88
C ARG A 3 13.06 -4.04 -37.25
N TRP A 4 12.49 -2.98 -37.80
CA TRP A 4 12.81 -1.58 -37.51
C TRP A 4 11.66 -0.76 -36.91
N LEU A 5 10.45 -1.34 -36.80
CA LEU A 5 9.26 -0.68 -36.26
C LEU A 5 9.01 -1.08 -34.79
N LEU A 6 10.04 -0.98 -33.96
CA LEU A 6 9.99 -1.38 -32.54
C LEU A 6 9.75 -0.21 -31.58
N ARG A 7 9.71 1.03 -32.09
CA ARG A 7 9.56 2.25 -31.29
C ARG A 7 8.62 3.21 -32.00
N GLY A 8 7.81 3.91 -31.21
CA GLY A 8 6.85 4.87 -31.73
C GLY A 8 6.05 5.51 -30.59
N LYS A 9 5.03 6.26 -30.99
CA LYS A 9 4.00 6.79 -30.10
C LYS A 9 2.68 6.23 -30.58
N LEU A 10 1.86 5.75 -29.65
CA LEU A 10 0.53 5.24 -29.95
C LEU A 10 -0.50 6.14 -29.29
N TRP A 11 -1.50 6.57 -30.05
CA TRP A 11 -2.69 7.23 -29.55
C TRP A 11 -3.85 6.25 -29.64
N ALA A 12 -4.50 5.99 -28.53
CA ALA A 12 -5.64 5.08 -28.49
C ALA A 12 -6.65 5.51 -27.41
N ASP A 13 -7.90 5.13 -27.62
CA ASP A 13 -8.92 5.26 -26.58
C ASP A 13 -8.62 4.27 -25.45
N TRP A 14 -8.43 4.79 -24.25
CA TRP A 14 -8.07 4.00 -23.10
C TRP A 14 -9.32 3.66 -22.29
N THR A 15 -9.63 2.37 -22.22
CA THR A 15 -10.63 1.84 -21.30
C THR A 15 -9.92 1.17 -20.14
N PHE A 16 -10.18 1.66 -18.92
CA PHE A 16 -9.66 1.07 -17.69
C PHE A 16 -10.82 0.53 -16.86
N ARG A 17 -10.83 -0.79 -16.62
CA ARG A 17 -11.85 -1.48 -15.79
C ARG A 17 -13.29 -1.13 -16.17
N GLY A 18 -13.58 -1.13 -17.47
CA GLY A 18 -14.91 -0.82 -18.01
C GLY A 18 -15.26 0.67 -18.10
N ILE A 19 -14.38 1.57 -17.64
CA ILE A 19 -14.56 3.02 -17.77
C ILE A 19 -13.72 3.52 -18.93
N ASN A 20 -14.35 4.20 -19.88
CA ASN A 20 -13.66 4.90 -20.95
C ASN A 20 -13.04 6.20 -20.40
N LEU A 21 -11.72 6.29 -20.42
CA LEU A 21 -10.94 7.45 -19.98
C LEU A 21 -10.65 8.44 -21.12
N GLY A 22 -10.95 8.07 -22.36
CA GLY A 22 -10.72 8.86 -23.56
C GLY A 22 -9.36 8.60 -24.20
N LEU A 23 -8.94 9.53 -25.06
CA LEU A 23 -7.73 9.40 -25.86
C LEU A 23 -6.46 9.59 -25.01
N TYR A 24 -5.57 8.59 -25.01
CA TYR A 24 -4.31 8.61 -24.27
C TYR A 24 -3.10 8.40 -25.20
N GLU A 25 -1.98 9.08 -24.88
CA GLU A 25 -0.71 8.92 -25.58
C GLU A 25 0.20 7.91 -24.85
N PHE A 26 0.27 6.70 -25.40
CA PHE A 26 1.22 5.69 -24.95
C PHE A 26 2.61 5.97 -25.56
N SER A 27 3.39 6.80 -24.86
CA SER A 27 4.78 7.13 -25.24
C SER A 27 5.82 6.46 -24.34
N THR A 28 5.51 6.31 -23.05
CA THR A 28 6.40 5.71 -22.05
C THR A 28 6.27 4.19 -21.97
N ASP A 29 5.04 3.67 -22.12
CA ASP A 29 4.72 2.27 -21.79
C ASP A 29 4.73 1.34 -23.00
N LEU A 30 4.85 1.88 -24.22
CA LEU A 30 4.87 1.08 -25.46
C LEU A 30 6.09 0.14 -25.52
N ALA A 31 7.17 0.47 -24.80
CA ALA A 31 8.37 -0.36 -24.74
C ALA A 31 8.27 -1.54 -23.77
N ARG A 32 7.18 -1.67 -23.01
CA ARG A 32 6.95 -2.86 -22.18
C ARG A 32 6.67 -4.09 -23.04
N SER A 33 6.93 -5.27 -22.50
CA SER A 33 6.80 -6.55 -23.20
C SER A 33 5.52 -7.33 -22.82
N ASP A 34 4.62 -6.73 -22.08
CA ASP A 34 3.40 -7.31 -21.51
C ASP A 34 2.15 -7.14 -22.39
N TRP A 35 2.26 -6.45 -23.53
CA TRP A 35 1.18 -6.26 -24.48
C TRP A 35 0.70 -7.59 -25.09
N ARG A 36 -0.63 -7.76 -25.17
CA ARG A 36 -1.29 -8.86 -25.88
C ARG A 36 -2.28 -8.30 -26.89
N LEU A 37 -2.24 -8.82 -28.10
CA LEU A 37 -3.20 -8.47 -29.14
C LEU A 37 -4.45 -9.33 -28.99
N ILE A 38 -5.61 -8.69 -28.86
CA ILE A 38 -6.91 -9.37 -28.87
C ILE A 38 -7.33 -9.59 -30.32
N HIS A 39 -7.73 -10.81 -30.66
CA HIS A 39 -8.20 -11.12 -32.01
C HIS A 39 -9.66 -10.68 -32.21
N LYS A 40 -10.02 -10.31 -33.44
CA LYS A 40 -11.37 -9.80 -33.78
C LYS A 40 -12.54 -10.72 -33.40
N HIS A 41 -12.32 -12.03 -33.33
CA HIS A 41 -13.37 -12.98 -32.96
C HIS A 41 -13.57 -13.09 -31.45
N GLU A 42 -12.59 -12.66 -30.65
CA GLU A 42 -12.64 -12.61 -29.19
C GLU A 42 -13.03 -11.21 -28.70
N GLU A 43 -12.98 -10.21 -29.58
CA GLU A 43 -13.22 -8.80 -29.27
C GLU A 43 -14.53 -8.56 -28.51
N ASP A 44 -15.62 -9.19 -28.94
CA ASP A 44 -16.93 -9.06 -28.28
C ASP A 44 -16.92 -9.58 -26.83
N GLU A 45 -16.13 -10.60 -26.53
CA GLU A 45 -15.99 -11.15 -25.18
C GLU A 45 -15.19 -10.20 -24.27
N PHE A 46 -14.13 -9.59 -24.80
CA PHE A 46 -13.27 -8.66 -24.06
C PHE A 46 -13.85 -7.25 -23.92
N ILE A 47 -14.73 -6.83 -24.83
CA ILE A 47 -15.44 -5.54 -24.73
C ILE A 47 -16.55 -5.62 -23.67
N LYS A 48 -17.14 -6.80 -23.47
CA LYS A 48 -18.24 -6.98 -22.54
C LYS A 48 -17.74 -6.84 -21.09
N CYS A 49 -18.21 -5.82 -20.39
CA CYS A 49 -17.92 -5.59 -18.98
C CYS A 49 -19.23 -5.60 -18.18
N ASP A 50 -19.45 -6.67 -17.40
CA ASP A 50 -20.68 -6.83 -16.61
C ASP A 50 -20.66 -5.96 -15.33
N SER A 51 -19.47 -5.69 -14.78
CA SER A 51 -19.27 -4.86 -13.59
C SER A 51 -18.18 -3.81 -13.82
N PRO A 52 -18.52 -2.63 -14.36
CA PRO A 52 -17.56 -1.54 -14.49
C PRO A 52 -17.14 -1.03 -13.09
N MET A 53 -15.94 -0.45 -13.03
CA MET A 53 -15.41 0.16 -11.81
C MET A 53 -16.39 1.19 -11.25
N LYS A 54 -16.66 1.10 -9.95
CA LYS A 54 -17.54 2.03 -9.24
C LYS A 54 -16.74 3.23 -8.71
N PRO A 55 -17.40 4.39 -8.47
CA PRO A 55 -16.77 5.48 -7.75
C PRO A 55 -16.27 5.03 -6.38
N ILE A 56 -15.06 5.46 -6.04
CA ILE A 56 -14.34 5.00 -4.86
C ILE A 56 -14.48 6.04 -3.76
N GLU A 57 -15.10 5.62 -2.67
CA GLU A 57 -15.26 6.45 -1.49
C GLU A 57 -14.06 6.25 -0.56
N TYR A 58 -13.45 7.35 -0.15
CA TYR A 58 -12.31 7.34 0.76
C TYR A 58 -12.49 8.38 1.87
N PRO A 59 -11.92 8.15 3.07
CA PRO A 59 -12.14 9.02 4.20
C PRO A 59 -11.47 10.36 3.96
N LYS A 60 -12.11 11.44 4.43
CA LYS A 60 -11.57 12.80 4.32
C LYS A 60 -10.30 12.97 5.16
N THR A 61 -10.20 12.30 6.30
CA THR A 61 -9.09 12.41 7.24
C THR A 61 -8.54 11.04 7.60
N MET A 62 -7.25 10.99 7.93
CA MET A 62 -6.57 9.80 8.46
C MET A 62 -5.98 10.11 9.84
N PRO A 63 -5.83 9.11 10.73
CA PRO A 63 -5.15 9.32 12.00
C PRO A 63 -3.67 9.64 11.76
N LEU A 64 -3.09 10.37 12.72
CA LEU A 64 -1.66 10.65 12.71
C LEU A 64 -0.84 9.34 12.72
N PRO A 65 0.26 9.28 11.94
CA PRO A 65 1.25 8.22 12.06
C PRO A 65 1.73 8.06 13.51
N PRO A 66 2.11 6.85 13.97
CA PRO A 66 2.44 6.57 15.37
C PRO A 66 3.47 7.53 15.97
N TYR A 67 4.52 7.87 15.21
CA TYR A 67 5.54 8.81 15.65
C TYR A 67 4.97 10.21 15.90
N LEU A 68 4.19 10.75 14.96
CA LEU A 68 3.58 12.07 15.11
C LEU A 68 2.53 12.07 16.23
N ARG A 69 1.79 10.97 16.41
CA ARG A 69 0.89 10.79 17.56
C ARG A 69 1.66 10.86 18.89
N ALA A 70 2.78 10.15 19.01
CA ALA A 70 3.60 10.15 20.23
C ALA A 70 4.24 11.53 20.50
N VAL A 71 4.65 12.25 19.46
CA VAL A 71 5.17 13.63 19.60
C VAL A 71 4.07 14.59 20.05
N CYS A 72 2.84 14.46 19.54
CA CYS A 72 1.71 15.28 20.00
C CYS A 72 1.28 14.96 21.45
N GLU A 73 1.49 13.72 21.91
CA GLU A 73 1.16 13.29 23.27
C GLU A 73 2.24 13.69 24.29
N ASN A 74 3.51 13.61 23.91
CA ASN A 74 4.66 13.80 24.82
C ASN A 74 5.41 15.13 24.61
N GLY A 75 5.14 15.87 23.52
CA GLY A 75 5.88 17.07 23.14
C GLY A 75 5.16 18.38 23.48
N ASP A 76 5.95 19.39 23.85
CA ASP A 76 5.48 20.74 24.24
C ASP A 76 5.06 21.64 23.05
N VAL A 77 5.16 21.17 21.80
CA VAL A 77 5.26 22.08 20.65
C VAL A 77 3.90 22.50 20.08
N VAL A 78 2.88 21.63 20.03
CA VAL A 78 1.50 22.03 19.67
C VAL A 78 0.50 21.02 20.25
N ARG A 79 -0.39 21.47 21.14
CA ARG A 79 -1.59 20.70 21.51
C ARG A 79 -2.58 20.73 20.35
N MET A 80 -2.45 19.81 19.40
CA MET A 80 -3.48 19.61 18.37
C MET A 80 -4.67 18.86 18.99
N GLU A 81 -5.86 19.49 18.94
CA GLU A 81 -7.12 18.91 19.45
C GLU A 81 -7.57 17.72 18.60
N GLU A 82 -7.36 17.78 17.28
CA GLU A 82 -7.58 16.66 16.37
C GLU A 82 -6.25 15.97 16.02
N LYS A 83 -6.09 14.73 16.47
CA LYS A 83 -4.96 13.85 16.13
C LYS A 83 -5.09 13.24 14.72
N ARG A 84 -5.60 14.01 13.76
CA ARG A 84 -5.89 13.57 12.38
C ARG A 84 -5.39 14.58 11.36
N ILE A 85 -5.07 14.09 10.16
CA ILE A 85 -4.60 14.89 9.02
C ILE A 85 -5.57 14.65 7.85
N ASP A 86 -5.77 15.67 7.01
CA ASP A 86 -6.49 15.52 5.75
C ASP A 86 -5.81 14.48 4.83
N LEU A 87 -6.61 13.55 4.32
CA LEU A 87 -6.14 12.53 3.40
C LEU A 87 -6.23 13.06 1.96
N ASP A 88 -5.05 13.27 1.36
CA ASP A 88 -4.91 13.58 -0.05
C ASP A 88 -4.32 12.38 -0.80
N LEU A 89 -5.08 11.87 -1.78
CA LEU A 89 -4.65 10.75 -2.61
C LEU A 89 -3.52 11.20 -3.55
N CYS A 90 -2.38 10.54 -3.43
CA CYS A 90 -1.29 10.63 -4.40
C CYS A 90 -1.53 9.57 -5.48
N LEU A 91 -2.11 9.99 -6.60
CA LEU A 91 -2.23 9.15 -7.80
C LEU A 91 -1.01 9.34 -8.68
N ASP A 92 -0.53 8.25 -9.28
CA ASP A 92 0.48 8.33 -10.34
C ASP A 92 -0.04 9.26 -11.46
N PRO A 93 0.78 10.20 -11.99
CA PRO A 93 0.40 11.07 -13.09
C PRO A 93 -0.33 10.37 -14.25
N GLN A 94 0.04 9.12 -14.57
CA GLN A 94 -0.61 8.31 -15.61
C GLN A 94 -2.10 8.08 -15.33
N PHE A 95 -2.47 7.93 -14.06
CA PHE A 95 -3.85 7.69 -13.62
C PHE A 95 -4.55 8.97 -13.13
N GLY A 96 -3.96 10.15 -13.37
CA GLY A 96 -4.56 11.43 -12.99
C GLY A 96 -5.97 11.65 -13.56
N MET A 97 -6.27 11.03 -14.71
CA MET A 97 -7.59 11.08 -15.34
C MET A 97 -8.68 10.42 -14.49
N ILE A 98 -8.34 9.43 -13.66
CA ILE A 98 -9.28 8.67 -12.81
C ILE A 98 -9.63 9.47 -11.54
N LYS A 99 -8.94 10.58 -11.26
CA LYS A 99 -9.12 11.37 -10.01
C LYS A 99 -10.58 11.75 -9.72
N HIS A 100 -11.38 11.99 -10.75
CA HIS A 100 -12.80 12.35 -10.61
C HIS A 100 -13.68 11.21 -10.07
N LEU A 101 -13.22 9.96 -10.14
CA LEU A 101 -13.92 8.79 -9.62
C LEU A 101 -13.69 8.59 -8.12
N PHE A 102 -12.71 9.28 -7.54
CA PHE A 102 -12.42 9.22 -6.11
C PHE A 102 -13.17 10.32 -5.37
N LYS A 103 -14.08 9.93 -4.49
CA LYS A 103 -14.92 10.84 -3.70
C LYS A 103 -14.52 10.82 -2.23
N LYS A 104 -14.26 12.00 -1.67
CA LYS A 104 -14.04 12.17 -0.22
C LYS A 104 -15.37 12.05 0.52
N VAL A 105 -15.41 11.21 1.55
CA VAL A 105 -16.57 10.99 2.41
C VAL A 105 -16.17 11.19 3.88
N GLU A 106 -17.08 11.73 4.68
CA GLU A 106 -16.93 11.79 6.13
C GLU A 106 -17.35 10.44 6.72
N THR A 107 -16.41 9.77 7.36
CA THR A 107 -16.58 8.42 7.90
C THR A 107 -16.67 8.46 9.42
N VAL A 108 -17.33 7.45 10.01
CA VAL A 108 -17.36 7.31 11.47
C VAL A 108 -15.95 6.92 11.94
N HIS A 109 -15.42 7.66 12.90
CA HIS A 109 -14.10 7.41 13.44
C HIS A 109 -14.09 6.12 14.28
N GLY A 110 -13.26 5.17 13.86
CA GLY A 110 -13.05 3.89 14.52
C GLY A 110 -11.76 3.87 15.34
N ASN A 111 -11.49 2.74 16.00
CA ASN A 111 -10.19 2.52 16.64
C ASN A 111 -9.09 2.20 15.60
N SER A 112 -9.48 1.67 14.44
CA SER A 112 -8.60 1.33 13.32
C SER A 112 -9.08 2.01 12.04
N ILE A 113 -8.13 2.39 11.17
CA ILE A 113 -8.40 2.98 9.84
C ILE A 113 -9.22 2.03 8.97
N TYR A 114 -8.98 0.72 9.13
CA TYR A 114 -9.66 -0.31 8.36
C TYR A 114 -11.17 -0.38 8.67
N ASP A 115 -11.58 0.03 9.87
CA ASP A 115 -13.00 0.08 10.26
C ASP A 115 -13.71 1.30 9.65
N GLU A 116 -12.95 2.36 9.34
CA GLU A 116 -13.46 3.61 8.79
C GLU A 116 -13.66 3.53 7.28
N THR A 117 -12.99 2.57 6.62
CA THR A 117 -13.04 2.37 5.18
C THR A 117 -13.79 1.10 4.83
N ARG A 118 -14.52 1.11 3.72
CA ARG A 118 -15.16 -0.11 3.21
C ARG A 118 -14.13 -0.95 2.45
N PRO A 119 -13.63 -2.07 3.01
CA PRO A 119 -12.54 -2.82 2.39
C PRO A 119 -12.97 -3.41 1.04
N GLU A 120 -14.25 -3.74 0.86
CA GLU A 120 -14.75 -4.29 -0.40
C GLU A 120 -14.46 -3.39 -1.60
N ILE A 121 -14.56 -2.07 -1.44
CA ILE A 121 -14.35 -1.09 -2.52
C ILE A 121 -12.87 -1.07 -2.94
N TRP A 122 -11.96 -1.18 -1.97
CA TRP A 122 -10.53 -1.19 -2.21
C TRP A 122 -10.04 -2.54 -2.73
N LEU A 123 -10.66 -3.63 -2.32
CA LEU A 123 -10.34 -4.96 -2.84
C LEU A 123 -10.82 -5.11 -4.28
N ASP A 124 -11.96 -4.51 -4.63
CA ASP A 124 -12.45 -4.47 -6.00
C ASP A 124 -11.43 -3.82 -6.94
N LEU A 125 -10.65 -2.82 -6.49
CA LEU A 125 -9.54 -2.20 -7.25
C LEU A 125 -8.40 -3.15 -7.61
N TYR A 126 -8.19 -4.23 -6.87
CA TYR A 126 -7.17 -5.24 -7.22
C TYR A 126 -7.72 -6.23 -8.25
N GLY A 127 -9.04 -6.37 -8.36
CA GLY A 127 -9.70 -7.29 -9.29
C GLY A 127 -9.46 -8.76 -8.91
N ASP A 128 -9.73 -9.67 -9.84
CA ASP A 128 -9.59 -11.12 -9.63
C ASP A 128 -8.13 -11.61 -9.68
N GLU A 129 -7.16 -10.70 -9.79
CA GLU A 129 -5.75 -11.09 -9.73
C GLU A 129 -5.41 -11.48 -8.30
N MET A 130 -5.11 -12.77 -8.08
CA MET A 130 -4.69 -13.24 -6.76
C MET A 130 -3.47 -12.43 -6.30
N PRO A 131 -3.43 -11.94 -5.05
CA PRO A 131 -2.25 -11.29 -4.52
C PRO A 131 -1.08 -12.25 -4.70
N THR A 132 -0.12 -11.86 -5.54
CA THR A 132 1.06 -12.66 -5.76
C THR A 132 1.82 -12.72 -4.44
N LYS A 133 2.03 -13.93 -3.93
CA LYS A 133 2.86 -14.15 -2.76
C LYS A 133 4.23 -13.55 -3.09
N VAL A 134 4.55 -12.42 -2.49
CA VAL A 134 5.90 -11.91 -2.46
C VAL A 134 6.66 -12.89 -1.58
N GLU A 135 7.27 -13.89 -2.21
CA GLU A 135 8.29 -14.67 -1.53
C GLU A 135 9.36 -13.66 -1.15
N ALA A 136 9.45 -13.35 0.15
CA ALA A 136 10.60 -12.66 0.68
C ALA A 136 11.79 -13.40 0.09
N TRP A 137 12.58 -12.71 -0.74
CA TRP A 137 13.79 -13.28 -1.28
C TRP A 137 14.50 -14.01 -0.14
N THR A 138 15.01 -15.20 -0.41
CA THR A 138 15.83 -16.03 0.48
C THR A 138 17.16 -15.36 0.82
N VAL A 139 17.17 -14.05 1.03
CA VAL A 139 18.10 -13.38 1.91
C VAL A 139 17.83 -14.00 3.27
N GLY A 140 18.85 -14.61 3.86
CA GLY A 140 18.75 -15.29 5.15
C GLY A 140 18.21 -14.38 6.27
N PRO A 141 18.19 -14.86 7.53
CA PRO A 141 17.72 -14.06 8.65
C PRO A 141 18.31 -12.64 8.60
N ALA A 142 17.47 -11.63 8.82
CA ALA A 142 17.87 -10.23 8.72
C ALA A 142 19.08 -9.98 9.65
N GLU A 143 20.26 -9.83 9.06
CA GLU A 143 21.48 -9.49 9.79
C GLU A 143 21.50 -7.97 10.01
N LEU A 144 21.53 -7.55 11.27
CA LEU A 144 21.86 -6.18 11.62
C LEU A 144 23.31 -5.93 11.19
N ARG A 145 23.50 -5.32 10.02
CA ARG A 145 24.79 -4.80 9.58
C ARG A 145 24.82 -3.31 9.90
N PRO A 146 25.37 -2.89 11.05
CA PRO A 146 25.54 -1.48 11.33
C PRO A 146 26.36 -0.87 10.18
N HIS A 147 25.84 0.19 9.58
CA HIS A 147 26.51 0.90 8.48
C HIS A 147 27.81 1.59 8.92
N PHE A 148 28.02 1.69 10.23
CA PHE A 148 29.16 2.33 10.86
C PHE A 148 29.93 1.29 11.67
N ASP A 149 31.24 1.19 11.40
CA ASP A 149 32.15 0.41 12.22
C ASP A 149 32.31 1.10 13.59
N ASN A 150 31.83 0.46 14.65
CA ASN A 150 32.03 0.92 16.04
C ASN A 150 33.53 0.94 16.46
N SER A 151 34.44 0.47 15.60
CA SER A 151 35.88 0.52 15.82
C SER A 151 36.50 1.87 15.44
N VAL A 152 35.77 2.72 14.72
CA VAL A 152 36.21 4.09 14.40
C VAL A 152 35.53 5.02 15.40
N PRO A 153 36.29 5.68 16.31
CA PRO A 153 35.72 6.70 17.18
C PRO A 153 35.18 7.83 16.31
N THR A 154 33.87 7.92 16.20
CA THR A 154 33.23 9.12 15.66
C THR A 154 33.54 10.26 16.63
N PRO A 155 34.17 11.37 16.21
CA PRO A 155 34.40 12.48 17.10
C PRO A 155 33.05 13.03 17.56
N CYS A 156 32.72 12.84 18.83
CA CYS A 156 31.55 13.45 19.44
C CYS A 156 31.74 14.98 19.36
N PRO A 157 30.80 15.72 18.75
CA PRO A 157 30.80 17.17 18.88
C PRO A 157 30.65 17.53 20.38
N PRO A 158 31.41 18.51 20.89
CA PRO A 158 31.46 18.86 22.32
C PRO A 158 30.12 19.32 22.91
N GLU A 159 29.11 19.49 22.07
CA GLU A 159 27.74 19.91 22.42
C GLU A 159 26.89 18.76 22.99
N LEU A 160 27.33 17.49 22.85
CA LEU A 160 26.59 16.31 23.33
C LEU A 160 27.01 15.79 24.71
N ASP A 161 28.13 16.26 25.28
CA ASP A 161 28.64 15.76 26.58
C ASP A 161 27.73 16.07 27.78
N ASN A 162 26.79 17.01 27.64
CA ASN A 162 25.89 17.45 28.71
C ASN A 162 24.42 17.03 28.51
N MET A 163 24.11 16.26 27.47
CA MET A 163 22.75 15.78 27.22
C MET A 163 22.62 14.35 27.77
N SER A 164 21.99 14.18 28.93
CA SER A 164 21.58 12.85 29.40
C SER A 164 20.52 12.29 28.44
N LEU A 165 20.89 11.34 27.60
CA LEU A 165 19.92 10.60 26.79
C LEU A 165 18.97 9.84 27.74
N PRO A 166 17.64 9.88 27.52
CA PRO A 166 16.73 9.05 28.30
C PRO A 166 17.04 7.58 28.04
N GLU A 167 17.29 6.82 29.12
CA GLU A 167 17.46 5.37 29.06
C GLU A 167 16.14 4.72 28.62
N PHE A 168 16.03 4.37 27.34
CA PHE A 168 14.98 3.48 26.87
C PHE A 168 15.32 2.05 27.31
N LYS A 169 14.71 1.61 28.42
CA LYS A 169 14.71 0.21 28.80
C LYS A 169 13.65 -0.52 27.97
N PHE A 170 14.12 -1.36 27.04
CA PHE A 170 13.27 -2.34 26.39
C PHE A 170 13.20 -3.58 27.29
N ASP A 171 12.06 -3.79 27.94
CA ASP A 171 11.77 -5.03 28.65
C ASP A 171 11.40 -6.12 27.62
N PHE A 172 12.36 -7.01 27.33
CA PHE A 172 12.20 -8.12 26.40
C PHE A 172 11.28 -9.25 26.91
N SER A 173 10.75 -9.13 28.13
CA SER A 173 9.95 -10.17 28.80
C SER A 173 8.52 -10.33 28.26
N GLU A 174 8.03 -9.43 27.40
CA GLU A 174 6.68 -9.54 26.81
C GLU A 174 6.64 -10.26 25.45
N LEU A 175 7.79 -10.66 24.90
CA LEU A 175 7.89 -11.31 23.59
C LEU A 175 7.81 -12.84 23.61
N GLU A 176 7.81 -13.47 24.80
CA GLU A 176 7.78 -14.94 24.92
C GLU A 176 6.38 -15.55 25.16
N SER A 177 5.31 -14.75 25.30
CA SER A 177 3.97 -15.29 25.62
C SER A 177 3.04 -15.54 24.42
N THR A 178 3.51 -15.39 23.17
CA THR A 178 2.66 -15.56 21.97
C THR A 178 2.89 -16.87 21.19
N ASN A 179 3.51 -17.87 21.80
CA ASN A 179 3.78 -19.16 21.13
C ASN A 179 2.82 -20.31 21.46
N ASP A 180 1.79 -20.13 22.30
CA ASP A 180 0.95 -21.24 22.78
C ASP A 180 -0.53 -21.23 22.30
N VAL A 181 -0.84 -20.74 21.10
CA VAL A 181 -2.24 -20.76 20.55
C VAL A 181 -2.39 -21.56 19.26
N VAL A 182 -1.37 -22.28 18.78
CA VAL A 182 -1.44 -22.96 17.47
C VAL A 182 -1.79 -24.46 17.54
N ASP A 183 -1.81 -25.10 18.71
CA ASP A 183 -1.90 -26.57 18.79
C ASP A 183 -3.16 -27.14 19.48
N SER A 184 -4.34 -26.51 19.36
CA SER A 184 -5.56 -27.08 19.95
C SER A 184 -6.88 -26.86 19.20
N GLU A 185 -6.90 -26.94 17.86
CA GLU A 185 -8.15 -27.11 17.11
C GLU A 185 -7.96 -28.07 15.91
N ASN A 186 -7.57 -29.31 16.18
CA ASN A 186 -7.66 -30.37 15.16
C ASN A 186 -7.75 -31.77 15.78
N SER A 187 -8.77 -31.99 16.61
CA SER A 187 -9.15 -33.35 17.01
C SER A 187 -10.64 -33.43 17.32
N ASP A 188 -11.47 -33.46 16.29
CA ASP A 188 -12.75 -34.17 16.35
C ASP A 188 -13.16 -34.67 14.96
N LYS A 189 -12.54 -35.79 14.57
CA LYS A 189 -13.03 -36.65 13.49
C LYS A 189 -14.28 -37.39 13.98
N ILE A 190 -15.42 -36.99 13.41
CA ILE A 190 -16.40 -37.83 12.71
C ILE A 190 -16.36 -39.31 13.13
N LYS A 191 -17.31 -39.73 13.98
CA LYS A 191 -17.66 -41.13 14.19
C LYS A 191 -18.95 -41.46 13.43
N TYR A 192 -18.86 -42.56 12.68
CA TYR A 192 -19.95 -43.24 11.98
C TYR A 192 -21.09 -43.66 12.91
N SER A 193 -22.32 -43.41 12.47
CA SER A 193 -23.50 -44.28 12.61
C SER A 193 -24.62 -43.75 11.72
#